data_AF-A0A511Z6E1-F1
#
_entry.id   AF-A0A511Z6E1-F1
#
_cell.length_a   1.000
_cell.length_b   1.000
_cell.length_c   1.000
_cell.angle_alpha   90.00
_cell.angle_beta   90.00
_cell.angle_gamma   90.00
#
_symmetry.space_group_name_H-M   'P 1'
#
loop_
_entity.id
_entity.type
_entity.pdbx_description
1 polymer ?
#
loop_
_entity_poly.entity_id
_entity_poly.type
_entity_poly.pdbx_seq_one_letter_code
_entity_poly.pdbx_strand_id
1 'polypeptide(L)'
;MKINKINIPPVNPYRTNQLKAEQAKEQPKVKTDKLEISQQAKQLSETSPVTLERNERVQQLKAQVEAGTYKVEPEKLAASLIKYYKN
;
A
#
# COMPACT_ATOMS: atom_id res chain seq x y z
N MET A 1 -30.22 0.61 72.64
CA MET A 1 -29.28 0.31 71.54
C MET A 1 -29.67 1.15 70.32
N LYS A 2 -28.75 1.92 69.73
CA LYS A 2 -28.97 2.70 68.50
C LYS A 2 -28.40 1.93 67.32
N ILE A 3 -29.23 1.68 66.30
CA ILE A 3 -28.84 1.02 65.06
C ILE A 3 -28.52 2.11 64.04
N ASN A 4 -27.28 2.17 63.57
CA ASN A 4 -26.86 3.10 62.52
C ASN A 4 -27.26 2.53 61.15
N LYS A 5 -28.04 3.28 60.38
CA LYS A 5 -28.39 2.89 59.00
C LYS A 5 -27.15 3.02 58.12
N ILE A 6 -26.78 1.94 57.44
CA ILE A 6 -25.72 1.94 56.41
C ILE A 6 -26.26 2.75 55.22
N ASN A 7 -25.64 3.89 54.95
CA ASN A 7 -25.99 4.74 53.82
C ASN A 7 -25.36 4.14 52.55
N ILE A 8 -26.18 3.45 51.76
CA ILE A 8 -25.76 2.89 50.47
C ILE A 8 -25.92 4.03 49.45
N PRO A 9 -24.83 4.53 48.83
CA PRO A 9 -24.95 5.61 47.86
C PRO A 9 -25.79 5.15 46.66
N PRO A 10 -26.64 6.03 46.09
CA PRO A 10 -27.44 5.69 44.92
C PRO A 10 -26.51 5.48 43.72
N VAL A 11 -26.24 4.22 43.38
CA VAL A 11 -25.49 3.85 42.18
C VAL A 11 -26.37 4.14 40.97
N ASN A 12 -26.06 5.19 40.21
CA ASN A 12 -26.75 5.50 38.98
C ASN A 12 -26.12 4.72 37.80
N PRO A 13 -26.79 3.67 37.28
CA PRO A 13 -26.22 2.77 36.27
C PRO A 13 -25.97 3.46 34.92
N TYR A 14 -26.63 4.58 34.65
CA TYR A 14 -26.46 5.32 33.40
C TYR A 14 -25.15 6.12 33.37
N ARG A 15 -24.73 6.69 34.52
CA ARG A 15 -23.46 7.41 34.63
C ARG A 15 -22.25 6.48 34.47
N THR A 16 -22.35 5.27 35.01
CA THR A 16 -21.28 4.26 34.86
C THR A 16 -21.12 3.81 33.41
N ASN A 17 -22.19 3.76 32.62
CA ASN A 17 -22.11 3.39 31.22
C ASN A 17 -21.51 4.50 30.35
N GLN A 18 -21.79 5.77 30.67
CA GLN A 18 -21.15 6.91 30.02
C GLN A 18 -19.65 6.95 30.30
N LEU A 19 -19.24 6.78 31.56
CA LEU A 19 -17.83 6.73 31.94
C LEU A 19 -17.09 5.55 31.28
N LYS A 20 -17.72 4.37 31.18
CA LYS A 20 -17.15 3.23 30.45
C LYS A 20 -17.03 3.49 28.95
N ALA A 21 -18.00 4.17 28.35
CA ALA A 21 -17.94 4.54 26.94
C ALA A 21 -16.88 5.61 26.65
N GLU A 22 -16.65 6.53 27.58
CA GLU A 22 -15.54 7.50 27.52
C GLU A 22 -14.18 6.80 27.66
N GLN A 23 -14.03 5.90 28.63
CA GLN A 23 -12.82 5.08 28.78
C GLN A 23 -12.56 4.16 27.58
N ALA A 24 -13.60 3.66 26.90
CA ALA A 24 -13.46 2.88 25.67
C ALA A 24 -12.95 3.71 24.48
N LYS A 25 -13.27 5.02 24.43
CA LYS A 25 -12.75 5.94 23.40
C LYS A 25 -11.29 6.33 23.64
N GLU A 26 -10.83 6.28 24.89
CA GLU A 26 -9.45 6.55 25.30
C GLU A 26 -8.53 5.33 25.16
N GLN A 27 -9.06 4.14 24.81
CA GLN A 27 -8.20 3.00 24.56
C GLN A 27 -7.27 3.28 23.37
N PRO A 28 -5.95 3.01 23.52
CA PRO A 28 -5.01 3.23 22.45
C PRO A 28 -5.44 2.40 21.24
N LYS A 29 -5.71 3.09 20.12
CA LYS A 29 -6.02 2.44 18.84
C LYS A 29 -5.03 1.31 18.61
N VAL A 30 -5.54 0.09 18.48
CA VAL A 30 -4.75 -1.09 18.11
C VAL A 30 -3.89 -0.70 16.92
N LYS A 31 -2.56 -0.74 17.08
CA LYS A 31 -1.63 -0.41 16.01
C LYS A 31 -1.85 -1.41 14.89
N THR A 32 -2.46 -0.97 13.80
CA THR A 32 -2.57 -1.74 12.58
C THR A 32 -1.27 -1.57 11.80
N ASP A 33 -0.75 -2.69 11.27
CA ASP A 33 0.39 -2.62 10.38
C ASP A 33 0.00 -1.82 9.13
N LYS A 34 0.75 -0.75 8.87
CA LYS A 34 0.59 0.08 7.68
C LYS A 34 1.84 -0.07 6.82
N LEU A 35 1.65 -0.48 5.58
CA LEU A 35 2.69 -0.46 4.56
C LEU A 35 2.57 0.87 3.80
N GLU A 36 3.53 1.78 3.99
CA GLU A 36 3.60 3.04 3.24
C GLU A 36 4.70 2.93 2.18
N ILE A 37 4.35 3.24 0.92
CA ILE A 37 5.34 3.34 -0.16
C ILE A 37 6.17 4.61 0.09
N SER A 38 7.50 4.46 0.16
CA SER A 38 8.40 5.58 0.42
C SER A 38 8.28 6.67 -0.67
N GLN A 39 8.46 7.93 -0.27
CA GLN A 39 8.43 9.05 -1.22
C GLN A 39 9.49 8.88 -2.33
N GLN A 40 10.65 8.34 -1.98
CA GLN A 40 11.72 8.02 -2.93
C GLN A 40 11.30 6.93 -3.94
N ALA A 41 10.59 5.89 -3.51
CA ALA A 41 10.09 4.86 -4.41
C ALA A 41 9.02 5.41 -5.38
N LYS A 42 8.18 6.35 -4.91
CA LYS A 42 7.23 7.06 -5.78
C LYS A 42 7.96 7.89 -6.84
N GLN A 43 8.97 8.65 -6.44
CA GLN A 43 9.78 9.45 -7.36
C GLN A 43 10.53 8.60 -8.39
N LEU A 44 11.04 7.43 -8.00
CA LEU A 44 11.69 6.49 -8.94
C LEU A 44 10.68 5.82 -9.89
N SER A 45 9.42 5.69 -9.46
CA SER A 45 8.34 5.14 -10.29
C SER A 45 7.69 6.18 -11.21
N GLU A 46 7.86 7.48 -10.92
CA GLU A 46 7.36 8.54 -11.80
C GLU A 46 8.02 8.41 -13.18
N THR A 47 7.19 8.60 -14.21
CA THR A 47 7.48 8.25 -15.60
C THR A 47 8.79 8.87 -16.08
N SER A 48 9.86 8.08 -16.04
CA SER A 48 11.16 8.44 -16.57
C SER A 48 11.05 8.82 -18.07
N PRO A 49 11.89 9.75 -18.58
CA PRO A 49 11.98 10.06 -20.01
C PRO A 49 12.17 8.83 -20.92
N VAL A 50 12.65 7.71 -20.36
CA VAL A 50 12.69 6.38 -20.99
C VAL A 50 11.33 5.94 -21.55
N THR A 51 10.22 6.44 -21.01
CA THR A 51 8.87 6.06 -21.46
C THR A 51 8.53 6.59 -22.87
N LEU A 52 8.98 7.79 -23.25
CA LEU A 52 8.73 8.36 -24.58
C LEU A 52 9.49 7.60 -25.67
N GLU A 53 10.79 7.42 -25.50
CA GLU A 53 11.64 6.66 -26.44
C GLU A 53 11.14 5.20 -26.58
N ARG A 54 10.65 4.62 -25.48
CA ARG A 54 10.06 3.28 -25.51
C ARG A 54 8.77 3.24 -26.31
N ASN A 55 7.91 4.26 -26.21
CA ASN A 55 6.68 4.33 -26.97
C ASN A 55 6.95 4.43 -28.47
N GLU A 56 7.90 5.26 -28.89
CA GLU A 56 8.32 5.38 -30.30
C GLU A 56 8.84 4.04 -30.84
N ARG A 57 9.73 3.38 -30.07
CA ARG A 57 10.27 2.06 -30.43
C ARG A 57 9.18 1.00 -30.56
N VAL A 58 8.19 1.01 -29.66
CA VAL A 58 7.05 0.08 -29.73
C VAL A 58 6.20 0.32 -30.97
N GLN A 59 5.96 1.57 -31.37
CA GLN A 59 5.22 1.90 -32.59
C GLN A 59 5.95 1.39 -33.84
N GLN A 60 7.26 1.60 -33.92
CA GLN A 60 8.08 1.08 -35.03
C GLN A 60 8.02 -0.45 -35.12
N LEU A 61 8.12 -1.15 -33.97
CA LEU A 61 8.03 -2.60 -33.93
C LEU A 61 6.64 -3.11 -34.37
N LYS A 62 5.57 -2.44 -33.93
CA LYS A 62 4.20 -2.78 -34.37
C LYS A 62 4.06 -2.69 -35.89
N ALA A 63 4.56 -1.61 -36.50
CA ALA A 63 4.53 -1.44 -37.94
C ALA A 63 5.29 -2.57 -38.68
N GLN A 64 6.46 -2.99 -38.18
CA GLN A 64 7.23 -4.09 -38.75
C GLN A 64 6.51 -5.45 -38.62
N VAL A 65 5.81 -5.68 -37.51
CA VAL A 65 5.02 -6.89 -37.29
C VAL A 65 3.83 -6.94 -38.22
N GLU A 66 3.08 -5.84 -38.36
CA GLU A 66 1.94 -5.72 -39.28
C GLU A 66 2.38 -5.91 -40.75
N ALA A 67 3.54 -5.37 -41.13
CA ALA A 67 4.13 -5.56 -42.44
C ALA A 67 4.71 -6.98 -42.67
N GLY A 68 4.77 -7.83 -41.64
CA GLY A 68 5.37 -9.17 -41.72
C GLY A 68 6.89 -9.18 -41.90
N THR A 69 7.56 -8.03 -41.75
CA THR A 69 9.01 -7.88 -41.92
C THR A 69 9.79 -8.02 -40.62
N TYR A 70 9.10 -8.14 -39.49
CA TYR A 70 9.73 -8.34 -38.20
C TYR A 70 10.44 -9.70 -38.11
N LYS A 71 11.77 -9.66 -38.01
CA LYS A 71 12.61 -10.85 -37.86
C LYS A 71 13.20 -10.91 -36.46
N VAL A 72 12.92 -12.00 -35.76
CA VAL A 72 13.54 -12.28 -34.46
C VAL A 72 14.97 -12.74 -34.69
N GLU A 73 15.93 -12.00 -34.14
CA GLU A 73 17.34 -12.40 -34.13
C GLU A 73 17.65 -13.22 -32.86
N PRO A 74 17.91 -14.53 -32.98
CA PRO A 74 18.08 -15.40 -31.81
C PRO A 74 19.30 -15.06 -30.96
N GLU A 75 20.38 -14.58 -31.57
CA GLU A 75 21.60 -14.16 -30.86
C GLU A 75 21.34 -12.93 -29.98
N LYS A 76 20.66 -11.91 -30.53
CA LYS A 76 20.26 -10.71 -29.76
C LYS A 76 19.27 -11.05 -28.65
N LEU A 77 18.36 -11.97 -28.89
CA LEU A 77 17.42 -12.47 -27.88
C LEU A 77 18.17 -13.12 -26.72
N ALA A 78 19.06 -14.08 -27.01
CA ALA A 78 19.84 -14.79 -26.02
C ALA A 78 20.73 -13.82 -25.21
N ALA A 79 21.41 -12.89 -25.88
CA ALA A 79 22.20 -11.85 -25.22
C ALA A 79 21.36 -10.98 -24.28
N SER A 80 20.13 -10.62 -24.69
CA SER A 80 19.22 -9.82 -23.87
C SER A 80 18.73 -10.59 -22.65
N LEU A 81 18.40 -11.88 -22.80
CA LEU A 81 18.01 -12.76 -21.70
C LEU A 81 19.14 -12.90 -20.68
N ILE A 82 20.36 -13.19 -21.15
CA ILE A 82 21.54 -13.29 -20.26
C ILE A 82 21.77 -11.96 -19.54
N LYS A 83 21.73 -10.83 -20.25
CA LYS A 83 21.92 -9.50 -19.65
C LYS A 83 20.89 -9.17 -18.57
N TYR A 84 19.66 -9.63 -18.71
CA TYR A 84 18.58 -9.36 -17.76
C TYR A 84 18.67 -10.24 -16.50
N TYR A 85 19.02 -11.52 -16.64
CA TYR A 85 19.00 -12.47 -15.52
C TYR A 85 20.35 -12.67 -14.82
N LYS A 86 21.47 -12.36 -15.48
CA LYS A 86 22.82 -12.57 -14.95
C LYS A 86 23.39 -11.33 -14.25
N ASN A 87 22.78 -10.16 -14.45
CA ASN A 87 23.18 -8.90 -13.81
C ASN A 87 22.25 -8.55 -12.65
#